data_AF-A0A534LZK0-F1
#
_entry.id   AF-A0A534LZK0-F1
#
_cell.length_a   1.000
_cell.length_b   1.000
_cell.length_c   1.000
_cell.angle_alpha   90.00
_cell.angle_beta   90.00
_cell.angle_gamma   90.00
#
_symmetry.space_group_name_H-M   'P 1'
#
loop_
_entity.id
_entity.type
_entity.pdbx_description
1 polymer ?
#
loop_
_entity_poly.entity_id
_entity_poly.type
_entity_poly.pdbx_seq_one_letter_code
_entity_poly.pdbx_strand_id
1 'polypeptide(L)'
;MTACARIYELGPSSEFGMAASAPTPQDKLTVRHEYMDVENLLGMWRTGKLLINEEYQRSEVWKEQKQRLLIDSLIKGYSISSFILRDRNDGKSEVLDGQQRLKSLDHFTTDNFSLASEDQDLAYLDGLSFSSLPDKIKYSKILARHVHLVRITSDDEGVVTEIFLRLQEGMPLNVAEKLHAMRGRMRDAVLELAQEPFLKRTGVTQFRFNHRYVMAQALAAEMKGLQNQNFTQLGARLLRSLYAQHEKVDVPSGDIDRVRAALRFLERSLQKNAHIIETNPDLLTITSVASYLLQHYAVRERSSQFDDFILDFLSKLRTVFSEPYVSYAMARSGATVSRDPLRHRFESMLSACLESMPGMPSLDPQRQFDRGMKLALYRRANGKCEVCGTQIRVDQAEADHVFAWSRGGPTTLENAKLLCVSCNRSKGAN
;
A
#
# COMPACT_ATOMS: atom_id res chain seq x y z
N MET A 1 51.52 32.34 -0.90
CA MET A 1 52.81 31.87 -1.42
C MET A 1 52.59 30.44 -1.90
N THR A 2 52.20 30.16 -3.15
CA THR A 2 52.38 30.90 -4.43
C THR A 2 53.85 30.93 -4.87
N ALA A 3 54.28 30.59 -6.10
CA ALA A 3 53.75 29.80 -7.23
C ALA A 3 54.88 29.63 -8.30
N CYS A 4 54.58 29.05 -9.48
CA CYS A 4 55.45 28.89 -10.67
C CYS A 4 56.57 27.82 -10.53
N ALA A 5 56.88 26.95 -11.52
CA ALA A 5 57.09 27.08 -12.99
C ALA A 5 58.44 27.77 -13.32
N ARG A 6 59.17 27.50 -14.41
CA ARG A 6 58.91 26.96 -15.79
C ARG A 6 60.29 26.43 -16.35
N ILE A 7 60.55 25.77 -17.49
CA ILE A 7 59.90 25.39 -18.78
C ILE A 7 60.57 24.04 -19.22
N TYR A 8 59.95 23.10 -19.94
CA TYR A 8 60.02 22.82 -21.41
C TYR A 8 59.33 21.44 -21.65
N GLU A 9 58.84 21.03 -22.82
CA GLU A 9 59.14 21.44 -24.21
C GLU A 9 57.86 21.40 -25.09
N LEU A 10 57.90 21.93 -26.33
CA LEU A 10 56.76 21.94 -27.27
C LEU A 10 57.13 21.33 -28.62
N GLY A 11 56.37 20.34 -29.07
CA GLY A 11 56.39 19.83 -30.46
C GLY A 11 55.08 20.19 -31.18
N PRO A 12 55.12 20.68 -32.44
CA PRO A 12 53.93 21.20 -33.12
C PRO A 12 53.20 20.18 -34.02
N SER A 13 51.87 20.36 -34.09
CA SER A 13 50.98 20.09 -35.23
C SER A 13 51.07 18.75 -35.99
N SER A 14 50.03 17.92 -35.84
CA SER A 14 49.52 17.07 -36.92
C SER A 14 48.00 17.28 -37.13
N GLU A 15 47.67 17.55 -38.39
CA GLU A 15 46.41 17.42 -39.12
C GLU A 15 45.06 17.25 -38.37
N PHE A 16 44.13 18.17 -38.65
CA PHE A 16 42.69 18.04 -38.35
C PHE A 16 42.04 16.98 -39.26
N GLY A 17 42.18 15.70 -38.91
CA GLY A 17 41.33 14.64 -39.47
C GLY A 17 39.89 14.77 -38.95
N MET A 18 38.93 15.03 -39.85
CA MET A 18 37.50 14.98 -39.50
C MET A 18 37.08 13.55 -39.22
N ALA A 19 37.08 13.15 -37.94
CA ALA A 19 36.48 11.89 -37.52
C ALA A 19 34.98 11.89 -37.85
N ALA A 20 34.52 10.90 -38.61
CA ALA A 20 33.10 10.73 -38.89
C ALA A 20 32.33 10.55 -37.58
N SER A 21 31.19 11.21 -37.45
CA SER A 21 30.31 11.06 -36.28
C SER A 21 29.87 9.60 -36.15
N ALA A 22 30.13 9.00 -34.99
CA ALA A 22 29.60 7.67 -34.69
C ALA A 22 28.06 7.68 -34.81
N PRO A 23 27.45 6.69 -35.47
CA PRO A 23 26.01 6.68 -35.70
C PRO A 23 25.26 6.66 -34.37
N THR A 24 24.16 7.40 -34.32
CA THR A 24 23.30 7.51 -33.15
C THR A 24 22.55 6.19 -32.93
N PRO A 25 22.21 5.81 -31.67
CA PRO A 25 21.47 4.57 -31.41
C PRO A 25 20.09 4.46 -32.10
N GLN A 26 19.56 5.57 -32.61
CA GLN A 26 18.29 5.64 -33.34
C GLN A 26 18.39 5.11 -34.78
N ASP A 27 19.59 5.07 -35.38
CA ASP A 27 19.79 4.68 -36.78
C ASP A 27 19.61 3.15 -37.04
N LYS A 28 19.41 2.36 -35.97
CA LYS A 28 19.18 0.90 -36.03
C LYS A 28 17.74 0.44 -35.77
N LEU A 29 16.85 1.35 -35.37
CA LEU A 29 15.55 0.98 -34.79
C LEU A 29 14.43 1.92 -35.25
N THR A 30 13.59 1.46 -36.18
CA THR A 30 12.36 2.16 -36.53
C THR A 30 11.19 1.63 -35.70
N VAL A 31 10.46 2.52 -35.04
CA VAL A 31 9.23 2.20 -34.30
C VAL A 31 8.06 2.96 -34.92
N ARG A 32 6.96 2.24 -35.20
CA ARG A 32 5.72 2.76 -35.77
C ARG A 32 4.53 2.35 -34.91
N HIS A 33 3.59 3.28 -34.71
CA HIS A 33 2.37 3.05 -33.95
C HIS A 33 1.18 3.01 -34.91
N GLU A 34 0.40 1.92 -34.89
CA GLU A 34 -0.79 1.75 -35.72
C GLU A 34 -1.97 1.24 -34.88
N TYR A 35 -3.18 1.34 -35.43
CA TYR A 35 -4.37 0.73 -34.86
C TYR A 35 -4.98 -0.22 -35.87
N MET A 36 -5.33 -1.42 -35.43
CA MET A 36 -5.95 -2.47 -36.23
C MET A 36 -7.12 -3.06 -35.44
N ASP A 37 -8.21 -3.40 -36.10
CA ASP A 37 -9.29 -4.16 -35.46
C ASP A 37 -8.88 -5.62 -35.14
N VAL A 38 -9.64 -6.28 -34.26
CA VAL A 38 -9.35 -7.65 -33.84
C VAL A 38 -9.57 -8.66 -34.97
N GLU A 39 -10.47 -8.39 -35.92
CA GLU A 39 -10.75 -9.27 -37.06
C GLU A 39 -9.55 -9.37 -38.01
N ASN A 40 -8.97 -8.24 -38.42
CA ASN A 40 -7.77 -8.19 -39.24
C ASN A 40 -6.55 -8.76 -38.50
N LEU A 41 -6.40 -8.51 -37.19
CA LEU A 41 -5.32 -9.08 -36.38
C LEU A 41 -5.43 -10.63 -36.30
N LEU A 42 -6.63 -11.17 -36.10
CA LEU A 42 -6.90 -12.61 -36.14
C LEU A 42 -6.75 -13.18 -37.57
N GLY A 43 -7.04 -12.40 -38.60
CA GLY A 43 -6.74 -12.73 -40.00
C GLY A 43 -5.24 -12.92 -40.24
N MET A 44 -4.39 -12.00 -39.74
CA MET A 44 -2.93 -12.14 -39.82
C MET A 44 -2.40 -13.33 -39.03
N TRP A 45 -2.99 -13.63 -37.86
CA TRP A 45 -2.69 -14.83 -37.08
C TRP A 45 -3.02 -16.12 -37.85
N ARG A 46 -4.27 -16.28 -38.29
CA ARG A 46 -4.78 -17.50 -38.95
C ARG A 46 -4.15 -17.76 -40.32
N THR A 47 -3.67 -16.73 -41.02
CA THR A 47 -2.94 -16.85 -42.29
C THR A 47 -1.43 -17.09 -42.13
N GLY A 48 -0.92 -17.22 -40.90
CA GLY A 48 0.51 -17.47 -40.64
C GLY A 48 1.43 -16.28 -40.98
N LYS A 49 0.87 -15.07 -41.05
CA LYS A 49 1.63 -13.81 -41.17
C LYS A 49 2.22 -13.35 -39.84
N LEU A 50 1.60 -13.73 -38.72
CA LEU A 50 2.15 -13.56 -37.38
C LEU A 50 2.89 -14.83 -36.95
N LEU A 51 4.16 -14.69 -36.60
CA LEU A 51 5.01 -15.74 -36.06
C LEU A 51 5.16 -15.57 -34.55
N ILE A 52 5.16 -16.67 -33.81
CA ILE A 52 5.65 -16.71 -32.43
C ILE A 52 7.02 -17.36 -32.46
N ASN A 53 8.00 -16.68 -31.89
CA ASN A 53 9.30 -17.26 -31.56
C ASN A 53 9.18 -17.99 -30.21
N GLU A 54 9.55 -19.27 -30.19
CA GLU A 54 9.40 -20.13 -29.01
C GLU A 54 10.37 -19.75 -27.88
N GLU A 55 11.55 -19.19 -28.21
CA GLU A 55 12.51 -18.66 -27.23
C GLU A 55 11.94 -17.47 -26.44
N TYR A 56 11.03 -16.71 -27.07
CA TYR A 56 10.33 -15.57 -26.48
C TYR A 56 8.97 -15.96 -25.84
N GLN A 57 8.62 -17.25 -25.79
CA GLN A 57 7.35 -17.69 -25.21
C GLN A 57 7.49 -18.00 -23.71
N ARG A 58 6.68 -17.34 -22.87
CA ARG A 58 6.59 -17.68 -21.43
C ARG A 58 6.12 -19.12 -21.22
N SER A 59 6.75 -19.82 -20.28
CA SER A 59 6.33 -21.14 -19.78
C SER A 59 4.97 -21.11 -19.05
N GLU A 60 4.59 -19.99 -18.43
CA GLU A 60 3.26 -19.81 -17.83
C GLU A 60 2.22 -19.35 -18.87
N VAL A 61 1.40 -20.30 -19.33
CA VAL A 61 0.22 -20.04 -20.18
C VAL A 61 -0.91 -19.41 -19.34
N TRP A 62 -1.63 -18.46 -19.92
CA TRP A 62 -2.77 -17.81 -19.23
C TRP A 62 -3.89 -18.80 -18.92
N LYS A 63 -4.20 -18.99 -17.63
CA LYS A 63 -5.40 -19.73 -17.19
C LYS A 63 -6.68 -19.01 -17.64
N GLU A 64 -7.73 -19.79 -17.90
CA GLU A 64 -9.00 -19.35 -18.49
C GLU A 64 -9.60 -18.08 -17.87
N GLN A 65 -9.60 -17.96 -16.53
CA GLN A 65 -10.04 -16.75 -15.81
C GLN A 65 -9.39 -15.45 -16.33
N LYS A 66 -8.11 -15.51 -16.71
CA LYS A 66 -7.35 -14.37 -17.26
C LYS A 66 -7.63 -14.14 -18.75
N GLN A 67 -8.03 -15.18 -19.48
CA GLN A 67 -8.50 -15.08 -20.86
C GLN A 67 -9.88 -14.39 -20.88
N ARG A 68 -10.82 -14.80 -20.02
CA ARG A 68 -12.14 -14.15 -19.83
C ARG A 68 -12.02 -12.65 -19.53
N LEU A 69 -11.16 -12.25 -18.59
CA LEU A 69 -10.91 -10.84 -18.25
C LEU A 69 -10.41 -9.98 -19.44
N LEU A 70 -9.79 -10.58 -20.46
CA LEU A 70 -9.43 -9.86 -21.69
C LEU A 70 -10.67 -9.55 -22.54
N ILE A 71 -11.59 -10.52 -22.66
CA ILE A 71 -12.83 -10.35 -23.44
C ILE A 71 -13.77 -9.35 -22.74
N ASP A 72 -13.91 -9.44 -21.41
CA ASP A 72 -14.62 -8.43 -20.59
C ASP A 72 -14.11 -7.01 -20.88
N SER A 73 -12.78 -6.86 -20.96
CA SER A 73 -12.11 -5.59 -21.25
C SER A 73 -12.44 -5.07 -22.65
N LEU A 74 -12.54 -5.93 -23.67
CA LEU A 74 -12.99 -5.55 -25.01
C LEU A 74 -14.46 -5.11 -25.02
N ILE A 75 -15.36 -5.89 -24.41
CA ILE A 75 -16.81 -5.62 -24.39
C ILE A 75 -17.11 -4.29 -23.69
N LYS A 76 -16.45 -4.04 -22.54
CA LYS A 76 -16.50 -2.78 -21.78
C LYS A 76 -15.76 -1.63 -22.47
N GLY A 77 -14.97 -1.91 -23.50
CA GLY A 77 -14.22 -0.92 -24.26
C GLY A 77 -12.95 -0.41 -23.59
N TYR A 78 -12.49 -1.05 -22.51
CA TYR A 78 -11.28 -0.67 -21.79
C TYR A 78 -10.02 -0.75 -22.67
N SER A 79 -8.99 0.02 -22.31
CA SER A 79 -7.69 -0.01 -22.96
C SER A 79 -6.90 -1.26 -22.55
N ILE A 80 -6.75 -2.21 -23.46
CA ILE A 80 -5.77 -3.30 -23.31
C ILE A 80 -4.36 -2.79 -23.66
N SER A 81 -3.31 -3.50 -23.20
CA SER A 81 -1.93 -3.21 -23.63
C SER A 81 -1.77 -3.36 -25.14
N SER A 82 -0.77 -2.69 -25.73
CA SER A 82 -0.46 -2.83 -27.15
C SER A 82 0.01 -4.24 -27.51
N PHE A 83 -0.14 -4.63 -28.77
CA PHE A 83 0.60 -5.76 -29.34
C PHE A 83 1.92 -5.22 -29.91
N ILE A 84 3.03 -5.91 -29.67
CA ILE A 84 4.35 -5.45 -30.10
C ILE A 84 4.89 -6.47 -31.09
N LEU A 85 5.06 -6.02 -32.33
CA LEU A 85 5.38 -6.83 -33.50
C LEU A 85 6.71 -6.35 -34.09
N ARG A 86 7.60 -7.28 -34.42
CA ARG A 86 8.76 -7.01 -35.25
C ARG A 86 8.42 -7.34 -36.71
N ASP A 87 8.53 -6.39 -37.62
CA ASP A 87 8.45 -6.66 -39.05
C ASP A 87 9.75 -7.32 -39.53
N ARG A 88 9.61 -8.37 -40.34
CA ARG A 88 10.72 -9.13 -40.91
C ARG A 88 10.82 -8.88 -42.41
N ASN A 89 12.04 -8.99 -42.94
CA ASN A 89 12.33 -8.81 -44.37
C ASN A 89 11.73 -9.91 -45.28
N ASP A 90 11.14 -10.95 -44.69
CA ASP A 90 10.36 -12.00 -45.36
C ASP A 90 8.85 -11.66 -45.51
N GLY A 91 8.43 -10.46 -45.08
CA GLY A 91 7.04 -9.99 -45.18
C GLY A 91 6.10 -10.52 -44.08
N LYS A 92 6.63 -11.22 -43.08
CA LYS A 92 5.90 -11.63 -41.86
C LYS A 92 6.21 -10.69 -40.70
N SER A 93 5.47 -10.82 -39.61
CA SER A 93 5.77 -10.13 -38.34
C SER A 93 5.90 -11.13 -37.18
N GLU A 94 6.88 -10.92 -36.30
CA GLU A 94 7.16 -11.72 -35.11
C GLU A 94 6.55 -11.06 -33.86
N VAL A 95 5.85 -11.81 -33.01
CA VAL A 95 5.10 -11.28 -31.85
C VAL A 95 5.99 -11.24 -30.59
N LEU A 96 6.55 -10.06 -30.28
CA LEU A 96 7.41 -9.82 -29.12
C LEU A 96 6.63 -9.66 -27.81
N ASP A 97 5.49 -8.95 -27.83
CA ASP A 97 4.50 -8.98 -26.74
C ASP A 97 3.06 -9.05 -27.27
N GLY A 98 2.20 -9.69 -26.48
CA GLY A 98 0.79 -9.92 -26.78
C GLY A 98 0.47 -11.35 -27.19
N GLN A 99 1.45 -12.26 -27.29
CA GLN A 99 1.25 -13.67 -27.67
C GLN A 99 0.09 -14.35 -26.93
N GLN A 100 0.07 -14.25 -25.59
CA GLN A 100 -0.98 -14.85 -24.75
C GLN A 100 -2.35 -14.16 -24.94
N ARG A 101 -2.36 -12.86 -25.26
CA ARG A 101 -3.58 -12.11 -25.58
C ARG A 101 -4.13 -12.54 -26.94
N LEU A 102 -3.27 -12.65 -27.96
CA LEU A 102 -3.63 -13.12 -29.30
C LEU A 102 -4.22 -14.53 -29.25
N LYS A 103 -3.56 -15.47 -28.56
CA LYS A 103 -4.08 -16.82 -28.31
C LYS A 103 -5.44 -16.81 -27.58
N SER A 104 -5.63 -15.93 -26.59
CA SER A 104 -6.92 -15.79 -25.88
C SER A 104 -8.05 -15.30 -26.79
N LEU A 105 -7.77 -14.39 -27.74
CA LEU A 105 -8.75 -13.89 -28.72
C LEU A 105 -9.12 -14.94 -29.75
N ASP A 106 -8.12 -15.69 -30.24
CA ASP A 106 -8.32 -16.78 -31.17
C ASP A 106 -9.16 -17.89 -30.52
N HIS A 107 -8.73 -18.38 -29.36
CA HIS A 107 -9.46 -19.37 -28.55
C HIS A 107 -10.92 -18.97 -28.27
N PHE A 108 -11.18 -17.71 -27.93
CA PHE A 108 -12.55 -17.28 -27.67
C PHE A 108 -13.38 -17.31 -28.95
N THR A 109 -12.85 -16.79 -30.06
CA THR A 109 -13.55 -16.75 -31.36
C THR A 109 -13.64 -18.11 -32.07
N THR A 110 -13.00 -19.16 -31.53
CA THR A 110 -13.21 -20.58 -31.92
C THR A 110 -14.02 -21.37 -30.90
N ASP A 111 -14.70 -20.70 -29.95
CA ASP A 111 -15.54 -21.31 -28.90
C ASP A 111 -14.80 -22.23 -27.89
N ASN A 112 -13.48 -22.12 -27.76
CA ASN A 112 -12.69 -22.96 -26.84
C ASN A 112 -13.00 -22.68 -25.35
N PHE A 113 -13.61 -21.53 -25.03
CA PHE A 113 -14.08 -21.19 -23.69
C PHE A 113 -15.27 -20.22 -23.74
N SER A 114 -16.06 -20.17 -22.66
CA SER A 114 -17.20 -19.26 -22.50
C SER A 114 -16.93 -18.14 -21.50
N LEU A 115 -17.73 -17.09 -21.58
CA LEU A 115 -17.70 -15.97 -20.64
C LEU A 115 -18.17 -16.40 -19.24
N ALA A 116 -17.58 -15.78 -18.22
CA ALA A 116 -18.09 -15.75 -16.85
C ALA A 116 -17.43 -14.57 -16.13
N SER A 117 -18.19 -13.53 -15.81
CA SER A 117 -17.68 -12.30 -15.19
C SER A 117 -18.01 -12.25 -13.69
N GLU A 118 -17.14 -11.63 -12.89
CA GLU A 118 -17.49 -11.24 -11.51
C GLU A 118 -18.28 -9.91 -11.46
N ASP A 119 -18.61 -9.34 -12.63
CA ASP A 119 -19.24 -8.04 -12.80
C ASP A 119 -20.70 -8.15 -13.24
N GLN A 120 -21.61 -7.53 -12.47
CA GLN A 120 -23.05 -7.58 -12.68
C GLN A 120 -23.48 -7.01 -14.03
N ASP A 121 -22.73 -6.05 -14.59
CA ASP A 121 -23.02 -5.44 -15.89
C ASP A 121 -22.82 -6.41 -17.08
N LEU A 122 -22.12 -7.55 -16.88
CA LEU A 122 -21.92 -8.59 -17.91
C LEU A 122 -22.61 -9.92 -17.61
N ALA A 123 -23.24 -10.10 -16.44
CA ALA A 123 -23.80 -11.39 -16.02
C ALA A 123 -24.85 -11.99 -16.98
N TYR A 124 -25.48 -11.15 -17.82
CA TYR A 124 -26.40 -11.61 -18.89
C TYR A 124 -25.69 -12.31 -20.08
N LEU A 125 -24.36 -12.36 -20.08
CA LEU A 125 -23.53 -13.04 -21.07
C LEU A 125 -22.81 -14.29 -20.49
N ASP A 126 -22.96 -14.57 -19.19
CA ASP A 126 -22.28 -15.68 -18.55
C ASP A 126 -22.72 -17.03 -19.16
N GLY A 127 -21.75 -17.93 -19.35
CA GLY A 127 -21.94 -19.21 -20.02
C GLY A 127 -21.93 -19.15 -21.55
N LEU A 128 -22.02 -17.98 -22.18
CA LEU A 128 -22.04 -17.88 -23.65
C LEU A 128 -20.64 -18.06 -24.27
N SER A 129 -20.60 -18.86 -25.34
CA SER A 129 -19.48 -18.95 -26.29
C SER A 129 -19.51 -17.76 -27.27
N PHE A 130 -18.45 -17.56 -28.06
CA PHE A 130 -18.43 -16.49 -29.07
C PHE A 130 -19.52 -16.64 -30.13
N SER A 131 -19.76 -17.84 -30.66
CA SER A 131 -20.86 -18.09 -31.61
C SER A 131 -22.23 -17.75 -31.02
N SER A 132 -22.43 -18.05 -29.74
CA SER A 132 -23.68 -17.83 -28.99
C SER A 132 -23.93 -16.38 -28.58
N LEU A 133 -22.95 -15.47 -28.74
CA LEU A 133 -23.12 -14.06 -28.40
C LEU A 133 -24.07 -13.33 -29.38
N PRO A 134 -24.77 -12.28 -28.90
CA PRO A 134 -25.48 -11.34 -29.78
C PRO A 134 -24.55 -10.69 -30.82
N ASP A 135 -25.03 -10.54 -32.06
CA ASP A 135 -24.26 -9.99 -33.19
C ASP A 135 -23.66 -8.60 -32.90
N LYS A 136 -24.41 -7.74 -32.22
CA LYS A 136 -23.95 -6.41 -31.76
C LYS A 136 -22.74 -6.47 -30.84
N ILE A 137 -22.52 -7.59 -30.14
CA ILE A 137 -21.33 -7.81 -29.30
C ILE A 137 -20.21 -8.45 -30.14
N LYS A 138 -20.50 -9.52 -30.88
CA LYS A 138 -19.53 -10.20 -31.76
C LYS A 138 -18.84 -9.22 -32.70
N TYR A 139 -19.62 -8.52 -33.52
CA TYR A 139 -19.09 -7.64 -34.56
C TYR A 139 -18.69 -6.26 -34.00
N SER A 140 -19.57 -5.58 -33.26
CA SER A 140 -19.34 -4.17 -32.87
C SER A 140 -18.56 -3.96 -31.56
N LYS A 141 -18.35 -5.00 -30.73
CA LYS A 141 -17.62 -4.88 -29.46
C LYS A 141 -16.35 -5.73 -29.37
N ILE A 142 -16.29 -6.84 -30.09
CA ILE A 142 -15.12 -7.73 -30.11
C ILE A 142 -14.34 -7.54 -31.41
N LEU A 143 -14.90 -7.93 -32.56
CA LEU A 143 -14.18 -7.93 -33.85
C LEU A 143 -13.75 -6.53 -34.31
N ALA A 144 -14.66 -5.56 -34.38
CA ALA A 144 -14.36 -4.19 -34.80
C ALA A 144 -13.58 -3.36 -33.74
N ARG A 145 -13.24 -3.93 -32.57
CA ARG A 145 -12.52 -3.20 -31.52
C ARG A 145 -11.08 -2.94 -31.96
N HIS A 146 -10.77 -1.68 -32.25
CA HIS A 146 -9.40 -1.30 -32.59
C HIS A 146 -8.47 -1.53 -31.40
N VAL A 147 -7.36 -2.21 -31.63
CA VAL A 147 -6.27 -2.46 -30.68
C VAL A 147 -5.00 -1.77 -31.16
N HIS A 148 -4.16 -1.35 -30.22
CA HIS A 148 -2.91 -0.64 -30.51
C HIS A 148 -1.82 -1.64 -30.88
N LEU A 149 -1.18 -1.44 -32.03
CA LEU A 149 -0.02 -2.20 -32.50
C LEU A 149 1.20 -1.28 -32.49
N VAL A 150 2.34 -1.82 -32.06
CA VAL A 150 3.66 -1.20 -32.19
C VAL A 150 4.47 -2.07 -33.12
N ARG A 151 4.75 -1.58 -34.33
CA ARG A 151 5.65 -2.23 -35.29
C ARG A 151 7.07 -1.75 -35.08
N ILE A 152 7.99 -2.71 -35.02
CA ILE A 152 9.42 -2.53 -34.84
C ILE A 152 10.12 -3.06 -36.09
N THR A 153 11.02 -2.27 -36.67
CA THR A 153 11.90 -2.73 -37.76
C THR A 153 13.34 -2.53 -37.31
N SER A 154 14.06 -3.64 -37.18
CA SER A 154 15.48 -3.69 -36.81
C SER A 154 16.11 -5.00 -37.30
N ASP A 155 17.24 -4.88 -37.98
CA ASP A 155 18.11 -5.99 -38.38
C ASP A 155 19.09 -6.41 -37.25
N ASP A 156 19.06 -5.73 -36.10
CA ASP A 156 19.91 -6.01 -34.94
C ASP A 156 19.15 -6.87 -33.90
N GLU A 157 19.46 -8.17 -33.86
CA GLU A 157 18.87 -9.12 -32.91
C GLU A 157 19.15 -8.77 -31.43
N GLY A 158 20.27 -8.10 -31.14
CA GLY A 158 20.62 -7.68 -29.79
C GLY A 158 19.65 -6.61 -29.27
N VAL A 159 19.35 -5.62 -30.12
CA VAL A 159 18.35 -4.58 -29.83
C VAL A 159 16.95 -5.18 -29.64
N VAL A 160 16.56 -6.15 -30.47
CA VAL A 160 15.28 -6.87 -30.35
C VAL A 160 15.19 -7.65 -29.05
N THR A 161 16.27 -8.36 -28.68
CA THR A 161 16.36 -9.11 -27.42
C THR A 161 16.27 -8.19 -26.21
N GLU A 162 16.95 -7.03 -26.23
CA GLU A 162 16.88 -6.06 -25.14
C GLU A 162 15.47 -5.47 -24.97
N ILE A 163 14.81 -5.13 -26.09
CA ILE A 163 13.42 -4.67 -26.09
C ILE A 163 12.51 -5.76 -25.49
N PHE A 164 12.66 -7.02 -25.91
CA PHE A 164 11.88 -8.13 -25.37
C PHE A 164 12.06 -8.26 -23.85
N LEU A 165 13.30 -8.25 -23.34
CA LEU A 165 13.60 -8.36 -21.90
C LEU A 165 12.95 -7.21 -21.11
N ARG A 166 13.14 -5.95 -21.55
CA ARG A 166 12.52 -4.76 -20.93
C ARG A 166 10.98 -4.80 -20.95
N LEU A 167 10.36 -5.48 -21.92
CA LEU A 167 8.92 -5.71 -21.96
C LEU A 167 8.47 -6.81 -20.99
N GLN A 168 9.26 -7.88 -20.83
CA GLN A 168 8.98 -8.93 -19.84
C GLN A 168 9.10 -8.40 -18.40
N GLU A 169 9.97 -7.42 -18.16
CA GLU A 169 10.12 -6.68 -16.89
C GLU A 169 8.90 -5.80 -16.51
N GLY A 170 7.86 -5.72 -17.37
CA GLY A 170 6.61 -4.99 -17.10
C GLY A 170 5.92 -5.45 -15.81
N MET A 171 6.27 -4.80 -14.69
CA MET A 171 5.99 -5.33 -13.36
C MET A 171 4.48 -5.40 -13.08
N PRO A 172 3.93 -6.59 -12.72
CA PRO A 172 2.52 -6.70 -12.38
C PRO A 172 2.19 -5.87 -11.14
N LEU A 173 1.04 -5.18 -11.15
CA LEU A 173 0.65 -4.31 -10.04
C LEU A 173 0.61 -5.09 -8.72
N ASN A 174 1.29 -4.56 -7.70
CA ASN A 174 1.33 -5.12 -6.35
C ASN A 174 0.00 -4.85 -5.61
N VAL A 175 -0.11 -5.32 -4.37
CA VAL A 175 -1.35 -5.11 -3.58
C VAL A 175 -1.57 -3.64 -3.24
N ALA A 176 -0.51 -2.87 -2.97
CA ALA A 176 -0.57 -1.46 -2.63
C ALA A 176 -1.09 -0.58 -3.79
N GLU A 177 -0.62 -0.85 -5.01
CA GLU A 177 -1.04 -0.19 -6.25
C GLU A 177 -2.49 -0.52 -6.59
N LYS A 178 -2.88 -1.80 -6.44
CA LYS A 178 -4.28 -2.24 -6.61
C LYS A 178 -5.21 -1.55 -5.62
N LEU A 179 -4.81 -1.42 -4.35
CA LEU A 179 -5.58 -0.67 -3.34
C LEU A 179 -5.58 0.84 -3.60
N HIS A 180 -4.49 1.41 -4.12
CA HIS A 180 -4.45 2.85 -4.44
C HIS A 180 -5.34 3.23 -5.63
N ALA A 181 -5.53 2.33 -6.59
CA ALA A 181 -6.43 2.49 -7.72
C ALA A 181 -7.93 2.44 -7.34
N MET A 182 -8.26 1.86 -6.18
CA MET A 182 -9.62 1.92 -5.63
C MET A 182 -9.97 3.34 -5.18
N ARG A 183 -11.27 3.67 -5.17
CA ARG A 183 -11.80 4.97 -4.72
C ARG A 183 -12.46 4.83 -3.35
N GLY A 184 -12.66 5.95 -2.67
CA GLY A 184 -13.51 6.04 -1.48
C GLY A 184 -12.79 6.31 -0.16
N ARG A 185 -13.59 6.45 0.90
CA ARG A 185 -13.17 7.01 2.20
C ARG A 185 -12.02 6.24 2.86
N MET A 186 -11.99 4.91 2.74
CA MET A 186 -10.85 4.11 3.23
C MET A 186 -9.54 4.42 2.51
N ARG A 187 -9.57 4.61 1.19
CA ARG A 187 -8.39 4.97 0.41
C ARG A 187 -7.89 6.37 0.77
N ASP A 188 -8.78 7.29 1.08
CA ASP A 188 -8.42 8.66 1.48
C ASP A 188 -7.89 8.72 2.93
N ALA A 189 -8.48 7.98 3.87
CA ALA A 189 -7.96 7.85 5.24
C ALA A 189 -6.55 7.21 5.28
N VAL A 190 -6.31 6.18 4.46
CA VAL A 190 -4.97 5.58 4.31
C VAL A 190 -3.99 6.54 3.64
N LEU A 191 -4.43 7.40 2.72
CA LEU A 191 -3.60 8.46 2.14
C LEU A 191 -3.21 9.53 3.17
N GLU A 192 -4.09 9.86 4.11
CA GLU A 192 -3.79 10.78 5.22
C GLU A 192 -2.77 10.16 6.18
N LEU A 193 -3.02 8.95 6.69
CA LEU A 193 -2.11 8.24 7.59
C LEU A 193 -0.72 8.01 6.96
N ALA A 194 -0.65 7.75 5.66
CA ALA A 194 0.61 7.60 4.92
C ALA A 194 1.37 8.93 4.67
N GLN A 195 0.85 10.06 5.14
CA GLN A 195 1.55 11.36 5.11
C GLN A 195 2.11 11.78 6.48
N GLU A 196 1.75 11.08 7.57
CA GLU A 196 2.31 11.36 8.91
C GLU A 196 3.86 11.29 8.89
N PRO A 197 4.58 12.29 9.42
CA PRO A 197 5.98 12.48 9.06
C PRO A 197 6.91 11.36 9.57
N PHE A 198 6.52 10.68 10.66
CA PHE A 198 7.14 9.46 11.18
C PHE A 198 7.62 8.49 10.09
N LEU A 199 6.74 8.19 9.12
CA LEU A 199 6.99 7.16 8.10
C LEU A 199 8.20 7.49 7.23
N LYS A 200 8.45 8.78 6.98
CA LYS A 200 9.62 9.29 6.23
C LYS A 200 10.93 9.22 7.01
N ARG A 201 10.87 8.97 8.33
CA ARG A 201 12.03 8.76 9.20
C ARG A 201 12.41 7.29 9.38
N THR A 202 11.55 6.37 8.93
CA THR A 202 11.82 4.92 9.01
C THR A 202 12.70 4.45 7.85
N GLY A 203 13.40 3.32 8.03
CA GLY A 203 14.13 2.65 6.95
C GLY A 203 13.21 1.97 5.93
N VAL A 204 11.92 1.78 6.26
CA VAL A 204 10.93 1.22 5.34
C VAL A 204 10.77 2.10 4.10
N THR A 205 11.07 1.57 2.92
CA THR A 205 10.94 2.33 1.68
C THR A 205 9.48 2.69 1.35
N GLN A 206 9.28 3.85 0.72
CA GLN A 206 7.98 4.28 0.17
C GLN A 206 7.67 3.73 -1.23
N PHE A 207 8.58 2.93 -1.82
CA PHE A 207 8.52 2.43 -3.20
C PHE A 207 7.21 1.67 -3.47
N ARG A 208 6.62 1.86 -4.66
CA ARG A 208 5.36 1.21 -5.09
C ARG A 208 4.25 1.24 -4.01
N PHE A 209 4.08 2.42 -3.41
CA PHE A 209 3.09 2.75 -2.37
C PHE A 209 3.18 1.94 -1.06
N ASN A 210 4.35 1.39 -0.74
CA ASN A 210 4.53 0.49 0.37
C ASN A 210 4.08 1.04 1.75
N HIS A 211 4.34 2.31 2.07
CA HIS A 211 3.80 2.95 3.29
C HIS A 211 2.27 2.91 3.37
N ARG A 212 1.57 3.12 2.25
CA ARG A 212 0.10 3.05 2.19
C ARG A 212 -0.41 1.63 2.45
N TYR A 213 0.33 0.61 2.03
CA TYR A 213 0.00 -0.78 2.34
C TYR A 213 0.10 -1.07 3.83
N VAL A 214 1.20 -0.66 4.49
CA VAL A 214 1.36 -0.87 5.94
C VAL A 214 0.32 -0.08 6.73
N MET A 215 -0.01 1.15 6.33
CA MET A 215 -1.07 1.94 6.97
C MET A 215 -2.48 1.37 6.74
N ALA A 216 -2.76 0.80 5.56
CA ALA A 216 -3.99 0.06 5.33
C ALA A 216 -4.11 -1.19 6.22
N GLN A 217 -2.98 -1.86 6.52
CA GLN A 217 -2.94 -2.99 7.46
C GLN A 217 -3.12 -2.54 8.92
N ALA A 218 -2.47 -1.46 9.35
CA ALA A 218 -2.63 -0.92 10.70
C ALA A 218 -4.08 -0.48 10.98
N LEU A 219 -4.68 0.28 10.05
CA LEU A 219 -6.08 0.69 10.14
C LEU A 219 -7.04 -0.51 10.11
N ALA A 220 -6.76 -1.52 9.27
CA ALA A 220 -7.53 -2.76 9.25
C ALA A 220 -7.39 -3.62 10.53
N ALA A 221 -6.32 -3.47 11.30
CA ALA A 221 -6.17 -4.11 12.61
C ALA A 221 -7.05 -3.43 13.67
N GLU A 222 -7.04 -2.10 13.72
CA GLU A 222 -7.93 -1.31 14.59
C GLU A 222 -9.41 -1.59 14.32
N MET A 223 -9.82 -1.57 13.05
CA MET A 223 -11.19 -1.91 12.58
C MET A 223 -11.59 -3.38 12.84
N LYS A 224 -10.70 -4.21 13.40
CA LYS A 224 -10.95 -5.61 13.74
C LYS A 224 -10.76 -5.92 15.23
N GLY A 225 -10.44 -4.92 16.05
CA GLY A 225 -10.40 -5.08 17.51
C GLY A 225 -9.01 -5.36 18.08
N LEU A 226 -7.94 -4.83 17.46
CA LEU A 226 -6.57 -4.89 18.00
C LEU A 226 -6.48 -4.44 19.47
N GLN A 227 -7.25 -3.43 19.87
CA GLN A 227 -7.36 -2.96 21.25
C GLN A 227 -7.86 -4.01 22.25
N ASN A 228 -8.61 -5.01 21.75
CA ASN A 228 -9.09 -6.17 22.49
C ASN A 228 -8.25 -7.43 22.20
N GLN A 229 -7.04 -7.25 21.63
CA GLN A 229 -6.15 -8.32 21.16
C GLN A 229 -6.78 -9.29 20.14
N ASN A 230 -7.78 -8.84 19.36
CA ASN A 230 -8.41 -9.67 18.33
C ASN A 230 -7.60 -9.65 17.02
N PHE A 231 -6.90 -10.75 16.72
CA PHE A 231 -6.08 -10.87 15.53
C PHE A 231 -6.83 -11.52 14.35
N THR A 232 -6.58 -11.00 13.15
CA THR A 232 -7.07 -11.58 11.88
C THR A 232 -6.02 -11.44 10.78
N GLN A 233 -6.25 -12.08 9.62
CA GLN A 233 -5.32 -12.03 8.48
C GLN A 233 -5.46 -10.69 7.72
N LEU A 234 -4.44 -9.84 7.80
CA LEU A 234 -4.37 -8.52 7.17
C LEU A 234 -3.92 -8.61 5.69
N GLY A 235 -4.46 -9.59 4.96
CA GLY A 235 -4.10 -9.91 3.58
C GLY A 235 -4.95 -9.19 2.53
N ALA A 236 -4.52 -9.29 1.27
CA ALA A 236 -5.13 -8.60 0.12
C ALA A 236 -6.62 -8.90 -0.14
N ARG A 237 -7.20 -9.95 0.44
CA ARG A 237 -8.65 -10.22 0.40
C ARG A 237 -9.42 -9.33 1.38
N LEU A 238 -8.96 -9.25 2.64
CA LEU A 238 -9.57 -8.40 3.66
C LEU A 238 -9.47 -6.92 3.28
N LEU A 239 -8.29 -6.45 2.86
CA LEU A 239 -8.08 -5.04 2.54
C LEU A 239 -9.00 -4.57 1.39
N ARG A 240 -9.15 -5.36 0.32
CA ARG A 240 -10.09 -5.03 -0.78
C ARG A 240 -11.54 -5.02 -0.32
N SER A 241 -11.94 -5.93 0.58
CA SER A 241 -13.27 -5.94 1.17
C SER A 241 -13.56 -4.68 2.00
N LEU A 242 -12.62 -4.27 2.86
CA LEU A 242 -12.74 -3.03 3.65
C LEU A 242 -12.80 -1.78 2.77
N TYR A 243 -11.98 -1.72 1.71
CA TYR A 243 -12.00 -0.59 0.76
C TYR A 243 -13.32 -0.50 0.00
N ALA A 244 -13.95 -1.62 -0.37
CA ALA A 244 -15.27 -1.64 -1.01
C ALA A 244 -16.39 -1.26 -0.02
N GLN A 245 -16.36 -1.81 1.19
CA GLN A 245 -17.34 -1.48 2.26
C GLN A 245 -17.34 0.02 2.61
N HIS A 246 -16.16 0.64 2.59
CA HIS A 246 -15.95 2.07 2.85
C HIS A 246 -15.66 2.87 1.57
N GLU A 247 -16.29 2.50 0.44
CA GLU A 247 -16.25 3.34 -0.76
C GLU A 247 -16.99 4.67 -0.50
N LYS A 248 -18.23 4.56 -0.01
CA LYS A 248 -19.15 5.69 0.25
C LYS A 248 -19.45 5.90 1.74
N VAL A 249 -19.18 4.89 2.58
CA VAL A 249 -19.35 4.94 4.03
C VAL A 249 -18.04 5.39 4.67
N ASP A 250 -18.10 6.38 5.56
CA ASP A 250 -16.90 6.82 6.28
C ASP A 250 -16.29 5.71 7.15
N VAL A 251 -14.97 5.71 7.25
CA VAL A 251 -14.23 4.85 8.19
C VAL A 251 -14.42 5.41 9.60
N PRO A 252 -14.58 4.57 10.65
CA PRO A 252 -14.72 5.07 12.02
C PRO A 252 -13.55 5.98 12.39
N SER A 253 -13.82 7.26 12.67
CA SER A 253 -12.79 8.27 12.96
C SER A 253 -11.90 7.85 14.12
N GLY A 254 -12.50 7.26 15.16
CA GLY A 254 -11.79 6.70 16.30
C GLY A 254 -10.77 5.61 15.96
N ASP A 255 -10.90 4.89 14.84
CA ASP A 255 -9.88 3.91 14.40
C ASP A 255 -8.71 4.61 13.73
N ILE A 256 -8.98 5.60 12.86
CA ILE A 256 -7.97 6.47 12.25
C ILE A 256 -7.19 7.22 13.33
N ASP A 257 -7.89 7.79 14.31
CA ASP A 257 -7.32 8.57 15.40
C ASP A 257 -6.37 7.76 16.27
N ARG A 258 -6.59 6.46 16.45
CA ARG A 258 -5.70 5.56 17.19
C ARG A 258 -4.41 5.26 16.42
N VAL A 259 -4.50 4.93 15.12
CA VAL A 259 -3.30 4.79 14.27
C VAL A 259 -2.52 6.11 14.23
N ARG A 260 -3.20 7.25 14.04
CA ARG A 260 -2.57 8.58 13.99
C ARG A 260 -1.91 8.95 15.33
N ALA A 261 -2.53 8.61 16.46
CA ALA A 261 -1.95 8.80 17.80
C ALA A 261 -0.72 7.92 18.04
N ALA A 262 -0.72 6.68 17.55
CA ALA A 262 0.44 5.78 17.61
C ALA A 262 1.62 6.33 16.80
N LEU A 263 1.41 6.71 15.53
CA LEU A 263 2.43 7.32 14.67
C LEU A 263 3.04 8.57 15.31
N ARG A 264 2.21 9.45 15.89
CA ARG A 264 2.64 10.69 16.58
C ARG A 264 3.23 10.46 17.98
N PHE A 265 3.05 9.29 18.58
CA PHE A 265 3.84 8.87 19.74
C PHE A 265 5.22 8.40 19.28
N LEU A 266 5.26 7.48 18.31
CA LEU A 266 6.50 6.94 17.76
C LEU A 266 7.44 8.01 17.19
N GLU A 267 6.93 9.07 16.55
CA GLU A 267 7.77 10.18 16.09
C GLU A 267 8.40 11.00 17.23
N ARG A 268 7.71 11.14 18.37
CA ARG A 268 8.20 11.87 19.54
C ARG A 268 9.13 11.04 20.42
N SER A 269 8.92 9.73 20.49
CA SER A 269 9.82 8.77 21.13
C SER A 269 11.07 8.54 20.29
N LEU A 270 10.91 7.97 19.09
CA LEU A 270 12.02 7.47 18.28
C LEU A 270 12.78 8.58 17.53
N GLN A 271 12.15 9.73 17.24
CA GLN A 271 12.76 10.94 16.65
C GLN A 271 13.73 10.73 15.47
N LYS A 272 15.02 10.46 15.73
CA LYS A 272 16.06 10.15 14.73
C LYS A 272 16.35 8.65 14.61
N ASN A 273 16.14 7.91 15.69
CA ASN A 273 16.38 6.47 15.83
C ASN A 273 15.38 5.62 15.03
N ALA A 274 14.24 6.20 14.63
CA ALA A 274 13.21 5.56 13.79
C ALA A 274 13.74 4.85 12.52
N HIS A 275 14.91 5.24 12.01
CA HIS A 275 15.56 4.61 10.84
C HIS A 275 15.86 3.11 11.04
N ILE A 276 16.01 2.63 12.30
CA ILE A 276 16.19 1.22 12.64
C ILE A 276 15.01 0.33 12.22
N ILE A 277 13.83 0.93 12.00
CA ILE A 277 12.65 0.22 11.50
C ILE A 277 12.79 0.05 9.98
N GLU A 278 13.49 -1.02 9.58
CA GLU A 278 13.81 -1.35 8.18
C GLU A 278 12.66 -2.07 7.45
N THR A 279 11.78 -2.78 8.17
CA THR A 279 10.84 -3.75 7.54
C THR A 279 9.36 -3.48 7.80
N ASN A 280 8.51 -3.84 6.84
CA ASN A 280 7.04 -3.77 6.97
C ASN A 280 6.49 -4.54 8.19
N PRO A 281 6.95 -5.78 8.48
CA PRO A 281 6.60 -6.46 9.72
C PRO A 281 6.83 -5.58 10.96
N ASP A 282 8.04 -5.04 11.12
CA ASP A 282 8.41 -4.30 12.33
C ASP A 282 7.62 -3.00 12.45
N LEU A 283 7.49 -2.24 11.35
CA LEU A 283 6.67 -1.02 11.33
C LEU A 283 5.21 -1.29 11.72
N LEU A 284 4.61 -2.37 11.23
CA LEU A 284 3.23 -2.76 11.55
C LEU A 284 3.08 -3.16 13.02
N THR A 285 4.01 -3.93 13.57
CA THR A 285 3.94 -4.37 14.98
C THR A 285 4.24 -3.23 15.94
N ILE A 286 5.27 -2.41 15.69
CA ILE A 286 5.63 -1.27 16.54
C ILE A 286 4.48 -0.25 16.57
N THR A 287 3.82 0.00 15.43
CA THR A 287 2.60 0.83 15.37
C THR A 287 1.44 0.21 16.15
N SER A 288 1.22 -1.10 16.01
CA SER A 288 0.19 -1.84 16.74
C SER A 288 0.40 -1.82 18.26
N VAL A 289 1.62 -2.08 18.73
CA VAL A 289 1.99 -2.10 20.15
C VAL A 289 1.91 -0.68 20.74
N ALA A 290 2.38 0.34 20.01
CA ALA A 290 2.21 1.74 20.43
C ALA A 290 0.73 2.14 20.56
N SER A 291 -0.13 1.73 19.62
CA SER A 291 -1.57 1.97 19.69
C SER A 291 -2.23 1.29 20.89
N TYR A 292 -1.85 0.04 21.17
CA TYR A 292 -2.34 -0.69 22.35
C TYR A 292 -1.87 -0.05 23.66
N LEU A 293 -0.58 0.28 23.78
CA LEU A 293 -0.02 0.92 24.97
C LEU A 293 -0.67 2.28 25.23
N LEU A 294 -0.96 3.08 24.20
CA LEU A 294 -1.68 4.36 24.33
C LEU A 294 -3.14 4.24 24.79
N GLN A 295 -3.74 3.05 24.72
CA GLN A 295 -5.11 2.78 25.16
C GLN A 295 -5.17 2.19 26.57
N HIS A 296 -4.15 1.43 26.97
CA HIS A 296 -4.16 0.64 28.20
C HIS A 296 -3.12 1.09 29.25
N TYR A 297 -2.12 1.89 28.90
CA TYR A 297 -1.04 2.32 29.80
C TYR A 297 -0.63 3.80 29.64
N ALA A 298 -0.04 4.38 30.69
CA ALA A 298 0.44 5.77 30.72
C ALA A 298 1.77 5.99 29.94
N VAL A 299 1.95 5.29 28.81
CA VAL A 299 3.22 5.19 28.05
C VAL A 299 3.78 6.53 27.57
N ARG A 300 2.95 7.57 27.45
CA ARG A 300 3.38 8.93 27.06
C ARG A 300 4.48 9.48 27.97
N GLU A 301 4.40 9.19 29.26
CA GLU A 301 5.37 9.59 30.28
C GLU A 301 6.66 8.76 30.26
N ARG A 302 6.71 7.70 29.44
CA ARG A 302 7.84 6.77 29.27
C ARG A 302 8.45 6.81 27.87
N SER A 303 8.27 7.92 27.15
CA SER A 303 8.65 8.05 25.73
C SER A 303 10.11 7.72 25.44
N SER A 304 11.06 8.02 26.34
CA SER A 304 12.48 7.65 26.20
C SER A 304 12.72 6.15 26.45
N GLN A 305 12.19 5.59 27.53
CA GLN A 305 12.30 4.16 27.83
C GLN A 305 11.71 3.27 26.72
N PHE A 306 10.70 3.78 25.99
CA PHE A 306 10.18 3.13 24.79
C PHE A 306 11.16 3.17 23.60
N ASP A 307 11.92 4.25 23.41
CA ASP A 307 12.98 4.33 22.39
C ASP A 307 14.16 3.41 22.74
N ASP A 308 14.64 3.47 23.99
CA ASP A 308 15.65 2.56 24.53
C ASP A 308 15.25 1.09 24.32
N PHE A 309 14.00 0.74 24.64
CA PHE A 309 13.43 -0.59 24.41
C PHE A 309 13.40 -0.99 22.93
N ILE A 310 12.93 -0.13 22.02
CA ILE A 310 12.84 -0.46 20.59
C ILE A 310 14.23 -0.67 19.98
N LEU A 311 15.21 0.15 20.37
CA LEU A 311 16.61 -0.01 19.97
C LEU A 311 17.19 -1.36 20.45
N ASP A 312 17.07 -1.63 21.75
CA ASP A 312 17.56 -2.85 22.38
C ASP A 312 16.90 -4.11 21.78
N PHE A 313 15.57 -4.14 21.73
CA PHE A 313 14.80 -5.29 21.23
C PHE A 313 15.15 -5.62 19.78
N LEU A 314 15.18 -4.62 18.88
CA LEU A 314 15.50 -4.85 17.47
C LEU A 314 16.96 -5.27 17.26
N SER A 315 17.89 -4.81 18.11
CA SER A 315 19.28 -5.28 18.08
C SER A 315 19.40 -6.76 18.47
N LYS A 316 18.64 -7.20 19.48
CA LYS A 316 18.65 -8.57 20.02
C LYS A 316 18.05 -9.60 19.08
N LEU A 317 17.17 -9.22 18.15
CA LEU A 317 16.59 -10.12 17.14
C LEU A 317 17.61 -10.84 16.24
N ARG A 318 18.88 -10.40 16.20
CA ARG A 318 19.95 -11.05 15.42
C ARG A 318 21.00 -11.76 16.29
N THR A 319 20.95 -11.62 17.62
CA THR A 319 22.02 -12.02 18.54
C THR A 319 21.56 -12.85 19.74
N VAL A 320 20.27 -12.80 20.10
CA VAL A 320 19.70 -13.49 21.27
C VAL A 320 18.76 -14.59 20.81
N PHE A 321 19.11 -15.83 21.12
CA PHE A 321 18.36 -17.04 20.74
C PHE A 321 17.46 -17.56 21.88
N SER A 322 16.80 -16.66 22.60
CA SER A 322 15.78 -16.96 23.61
C SER A 322 14.44 -16.34 23.24
N GLU A 323 13.39 -16.73 23.96
CA GLU A 323 12.19 -15.89 24.04
C GLU A 323 12.53 -14.52 24.66
N PRO A 324 11.78 -13.45 24.33
CA PRO A 324 10.72 -13.38 23.30
C PRO A 324 11.26 -13.17 21.86
N TYR A 325 12.58 -13.04 21.69
CA TYR A 325 13.24 -12.66 20.44
C TYR A 325 13.12 -13.72 19.33
N VAL A 326 13.25 -15.01 19.66
CA VAL A 326 13.16 -16.12 18.69
C VAL A 326 11.77 -16.22 18.08
N SER A 327 10.71 -16.29 18.90
CA SER A 327 9.31 -16.27 18.43
C SER A 327 9.04 -15.08 17.51
N TYR A 328 9.50 -13.87 17.89
CA TYR A 328 9.38 -12.68 17.03
C TYR A 328 10.11 -12.83 15.70
N ALA A 329 11.38 -13.28 15.70
CA ALA A 329 12.20 -13.41 14.50
C ALA A 329 11.67 -14.48 13.53
N MET A 330 11.14 -15.60 14.05
CA MET A 330 10.46 -16.63 13.25
C MET A 330 9.18 -16.06 12.62
N ALA A 331 8.34 -15.39 13.41
CA ALA A 331 7.10 -14.80 12.94
C ALA A 331 7.31 -13.59 12.00
N ARG A 332 8.48 -12.93 12.04
CA ARG A 332 8.92 -11.90 11.08
C ARG A 332 9.32 -12.49 9.71
N SER A 333 9.67 -13.77 9.65
CA SER A 333 10.20 -14.42 8.45
C SER A 333 9.18 -15.29 7.70
N GLY A 334 8.10 -15.72 8.37
CA GLY A 334 7.05 -16.55 7.78
C GLY A 334 5.95 -15.77 7.04
N ALA A 335 4.71 -16.27 7.10
CA ALA A 335 3.53 -15.61 6.52
C ALA A 335 3.09 -14.39 7.35
N THR A 336 3.90 -13.32 7.36
CA THR A 336 3.85 -12.15 8.27
C THR A 336 2.51 -11.44 8.42
N VAL A 337 1.59 -11.60 7.45
CA VAL A 337 0.26 -10.96 7.42
C VAL A 337 -0.88 -11.91 7.83
N SER A 338 -0.59 -13.18 8.13
CA SER A 338 -1.53 -14.17 8.66
C SER A 338 -1.74 -13.96 10.17
N ARG A 339 -2.88 -14.44 10.70
CA ARG A 339 -3.30 -14.23 12.09
C ARG A 339 -2.18 -14.54 13.10
N ASP A 340 -1.61 -15.73 13.03
CA ASP A 340 -0.70 -16.21 14.07
C ASP A 340 0.67 -15.51 14.03
N PRO A 341 1.32 -15.29 12.86
CA PRO A 341 2.51 -14.44 12.78
C PRO A 341 2.30 -12.96 13.09
N LEU A 342 1.06 -12.44 13.01
CA LEU A 342 0.72 -11.10 13.53
C LEU A 342 0.64 -11.12 15.06
N ARG A 343 -0.13 -12.08 15.60
CA ARG A 343 -0.33 -12.29 17.04
C ARG A 343 0.99 -12.48 17.77
N HIS A 344 1.82 -13.44 17.35
CA HIS A 344 3.08 -13.75 18.03
C HIS A 344 4.05 -12.57 18.05
N ARG A 345 4.19 -11.80 16.96
CA ARG A 345 5.04 -10.60 16.97
C ARG A 345 4.52 -9.52 17.91
N PHE A 346 3.20 -9.34 17.99
CA PHE A 346 2.59 -8.41 18.92
C PHE A 346 2.77 -8.87 20.38
N GLU A 347 2.45 -10.13 20.69
CA GLU A 347 2.59 -10.73 22.02
C GLU A 347 4.05 -10.65 22.52
N SER A 348 5.01 -11.12 21.71
CA SER A 348 6.45 -11.10 22.04
C SER A 348 7.04 -9.70 22.20
N MET A 349 6.58 -8.70 21.44
CA MET A 349 7.05 -7.33 21.60
C MET A 349 6.35 -6.62 22.78
N LEU A 350 5.05 -6.84 22.99
CA LEU A 350 4.30 -6.24 24.09
C LEU A 350 4.77 -6.76 25.46
N SER A 351 5.00 -8.06 25.60
CA SER A 351 5.50 -8.64 26.86
C SER A 351 6.86 -8.06 27.25
N ALA A 352 7.81 -8.07 26.31
CA ALA A 352 9.14 -7.49 26.50
C ALA A 352 9.09 -5.99 26.84
N CYS A 353 8.19 -5.24 26.19
CA CYS A 353 8.02 -3.80 26.39
C CYS A 353 7.49 -3.46 27.79
N LEU A 354 6.58 -4.28 28.32
CA LEU A 354 6.04 -4.14 29.68
C LEU A 354 7.05 -4.62 30.74
N GLU A 355 7.80 -5.69 30.46
CA GLU A 355 8.89 -6.18 31.32
C GLU A 355 10.03 -5.16 31.44
N SER A 356 10.41 -4.49 30.35
CA SER A 356 11.45 -3.45 30.35
C SER A 356 11.02 -2.12 30.99
N MET A 357 9.72 -1.92 31.25
CA MET A 357 9.18 -0.68 31.85
C MET A 357 8.30 -0.99 33.09
N PRO A 358 8.88 -1.58 34.15
CA PRO A 358 8.14 -1.92 35.36
C PRO A 358 7.56 -0.67 36.03
N GLY A 359 6.36 -0.81 36.59
CA GLY A 359 5.65 0.30 37.24
C GLY A 359 5.15 1.38 36.27
N MET A 360 4.92 1.05 34.99
CA MET A 360 4.09 1.88 34.11
C MET A 360 2.62 1.76 34.54
N PRO A 361 1.93 2.86 34.92
CA PRO A 361 0.52 2.79 35.30
C PRO A 361 -0.36 2.27 34.17
N SER A 362 -1.28 1.35 34.47
CA SER A 362 -2.42 1.07 33.61
C SER A 362 -3.38 2.26 33.59
N LEU A 363 -4.14 2.40 32.51
CA LEU A 363 -5.19 3.41 32.40
C LEU A 363 -6.51 2.87 32.94
N ASP A 364 -7.34 3.75 33.48
CA ASP A 364 -8.68 3.41 33.93
C ASP A 364 -9.56 3.02 32.72
N PRO A 365 -10.14 1.80 32.67
CA PRO A 365 -11.00 1.38 31.56
C PRO A 365 -12.18 2.33 31.33
N GLN A 366 -12.69 2.99 32.39
CA GLN A 366 -13.70 4.03 32.28
C GLN A 366 -13.03 5.39 32.10
N ARG A 367 -12.75 5.82 30.87
CA ARG A 367 -12.28 7.20 30.61
C ARG A 367 -13.35 8.27 30.84
N GLN A 368 -14.64 7.95 30.66
CA GLN A 368 -15.72 8.94 30.72
C GLN A 368 -16.44 8.95 32.08
N PHE A 369 -16.52 10.12 32.71
CA PHE A 369 -17.39 10.36 33.86
C PHE A 369 -18.86 10.10 33.48
N ASP A 370 -19.52 9.22 34.24
CA ASP A 370 -20.93 8.92 34.04
C ASP A 370 -21.85 10.05 34.53
N ARG A 371 -23.17 9.87 34.37
CA ARG A 371 -24.17 10.87 34.73
C ARG A 371 -24.29 11.10 36.25
N GLY A 372 -24.10 10.07 37.07
CA GLY A 372 -24.08 10.18 38.53
C GLY A 372 -22.87 10.98 38.99
N MET A 373 -21.68 10.67 38.46
CA MET A 373 -20.45 11.42 38.76
C MET A 373 -20.58 12.90 38.37
N LYS A 374 -21.07 13.19 37.15
CA LYS A 374 -21.30 14.57 36.69
C LYS A 374 -22.28 15.34 37.57
N LEU A 375 -23.36 14.70 38.05
CA LEU A 375 -24.30 15.32 38.98
C LEU A 375 -23.69 15.56 40.37
N ALA A 376 -22.82 14.68 40.86
CA ALA A 376 -22.09 14.87 42.11
C ALA A 376 -21.08 16.03 42.02
N LEU A 377 -20.32 16.12 40.93
CA LEU A 377 -19.40 17.23 40.65
C LEU A 377 -20.15 18.57 40.53
N TYR A 378 -21.30 18.58 39.83
CA TYR A 378 -22.15 19.77 39.72
C TYR A 378 -22.61 20.28 41.09
N ARG A 379 -22.98 19.37 42.00
CA ARG A 379 -23.33 19.72 43.39
C ARG A 379 -22.13 20.21 44.18
N ARG A 380 -20.98 19.52 44.12
CA ARG A 380 -19.74 19.91 44.83
C ARG A 380 -19.32 21.34 44.48
N ALA A 381 -19.34 21.68 43.19
CA ALA A 381 -18.93 22.99 42.69
C ALA A 381 -20.03 24.06 42.77
N ASN A 382 -21.19 23.78 43.40
CA ASN A 382 -22.37 24.66 43.44
C ASN A 382 -22.81 25.18 42.04
N GLY A 383 -22.66 24.32 41.02
CA GLY A 383 -22.94 24.63 39.62
C GLY A 383 -21.99 25.64 38.97
N LYS A 384 -20.82 25.93 39.55
CA LYS A 384 -19.83 26.86 39.00
C LYS A 384 -18.63 26.12 38.40
N CYS A 385 -17.98 26.73 37.41
CA CYS A 385 -16.72 26.22 36.87
C CYS A 385 -15.61 26.31 37.93
N GLU A 386 -14.95 25.20 38.24
CA GLU A 386 -13.84 25.13 39.21
C GLU A 386 -12.51 25.73 38.69
N VAL A 387 -12.55 26.40 37.52
CA VAL A 387 -11.41 27.16 36.95
C VAL A 387 -11.70 28.67 36.83
N CYS A 388 -12.90 29.07 36.40
CA CYS A 388 -13.24 30.49 36.16
C CYS A 388 -14.41 31.04 36.99
N GLY A 389 -15.02 30.23 37.86
CA GLY A 389 -16.12 30.63 38.74
C GLY A 389 -17.47 30.92 38.03
N THR A 390 -17.52 30.94 36.70
CA THR A 390 -18.75 31.16 35.92
C THR A 390 -19.81 30.11 36.27
N GLN A 391 -21.05 30.55 36.48
CA GLN A 391 -22.18 29.65 36.69
C GLN A 391 -22.50 28.88 35.40
N ILE A 392 -22.61 27.57 35.50
CA ILE A 392 -22.92 26.66 34.40
C ILE A 392 -24.31 26.07 34.64
N ARG A 393 -25.06 25.77 33.58
CA ARG A 393 -26.24 24.91 33.67
C ARG A 393 -25.83 23.44 33.73
N VAL A 394 -26.62 22.59 34.39
CA VAL A 394 -26.31 21.15 34.56
C VAL A 394 -26.23 20.37 33.24
N ASP A 395 -26.89 20.84 32.18
CA ASP A 395 -26.85 20.29 30.82
C ASP A 395 -25.64 20.77 29.98
N GLN A 396 -24.91 21.77 30.47
CA GLN A 396 -23.74 22.38 29.81
C GLN A 396 -22.44 22.17 30.60
N ALA A 397 -22.50 21.44 31.72
CA ALA A 397 -21.38 21.22 32.62
C ALA A 397 -20.56 20.00 32.17
N GLU A 398 -19.29 20.23 31.83
CA GLU A 398 -18.35 19.19 31.43
C GLU A 398 -17.53 18.74 32.65
N ALA A 399 -17.10 17.48 32.65
CA ALA A 399 -16.26 16.90 33.70
C ALA A 399 -14.96 16.40 33.07
N ASP A 400 -13.84 16.78 33.68
CA ASP A 400 -12.49 16.57 33.17
C ASP A 400 -11.53 16.26 34.33
N HIS A 401 -10.47 15.50 34.06
CA HIS A 401 -9.55 15.02 35.08
C HIS A 401 -8.60 16.13 35.58
N VAL A 402 -8.33 16.12 36.88
CA VAL A 402 -7.34 16.99 37.55
C VAL A 402 -5.94 16.53 37.17
N PHE A 403 -5.56 15.30 37.54
CA PHE A 403 -4.44 14.58 36.97
C PHE A 403 -4.93 13.76 35.77
N ALA A 404 -4.44 14.11 34.57
CA ALA A 404 -5.01 13.66 33.31
C ALA A 404 -5.03 12.12 33.15
N TRP A 405 -6.15 11.59 32.66
CA TRP A 405 -6.33 10.14 32.40
C TRP A 405 -5.15 9.52 31.66
N SER A 406 -4.69 10.12 30.55
CA SER A 406 -3.57 9.62 29.74
C SER A 406 -2.18 9.64 30.41
N ARG A 407 -2.10 10.03 31.69
CA ARG A 407 -0.91 9.97 32.55
C ARG A 407 -1.07 8.95 33.70
N GLY A 408 -2.14 8.15 33.69
CA GLY A 408 -2.51 7.21 34.77
C GLY A 408 -3.50 7.79 35.78
N GLY A 409 -4.24 8.85 35.43
CA GLY A 409 -5.25 9.44 36.32
C GLY A 409 -6.55 8.63 36.35
N PRO A 410 -7.01 8.15 37.52
CA PRO A 410 -8.26 7.38 37.62
C PRO A 410 -9.49 8.29 37.46
N THR A 411 -10.60 7.71 37.04
CA THR A 411 -11.87 8.42 36.83
C THR A 411 -12.70 8.34 38.11
N THR A 412 -12.28 9.10 39.13
CA THR A 412 -12.99 9.23 40.42
C THR A 412 -13.48 10.67 40.62
N LEU A 413 -14.28 10.94 41.66
CA LEU A 413 -14.75 12.30 41.95
C LEU A 413 -13.61 13.22 42.44
N GLU A 414 -12.65 12.64 43.15
CA GLU A 414 -11.49 13.31 43.74
C GLU A 414 -10.51 13.77 42.65
N ASN A 415 -10.32 12.95 41.62
CA ASN A 415 -9.51 13.30 40.45
C ASN A 415 -10.30 14.02 39.34
N ALA A 416 -11.49 14.53 39.60
CA ALA A 416 -12.33 15.21 38.61
C ALA A 416 -12.65 16.65 39.00
N LYS A 417 -12.88 17.49 37.99
CA LYS A 417 -13.33 18.88 38.14
C LYS A 417 -14.41 19.25 37.13
N LEU A 418 -15.30 20.15 37.55
CA LEU A 418 -16.39 20.70 36.76
C LEU A 418 -15.90 21.90 35.95
N LEU A 419 -15.97 21.80 34.62
CA LEU A 419 -15.56 22.85 33.70
C LEU A 419 -16.74 23.33 32.86
N CYS A 420 -16.71 24.62 32.50
CA CYS A 420 -17.49 25.12 31.38
C CYS A 420 -16.78 24.77 30.06
N VAL A 421 -17.57 24.70 28.98
CA VAL A 421 -17.12 24.26 27.64
C VAL A 421 -15.90 25.06 27.12
N SER A 422 -15.79 26.35 27.45
CA SER A 422 -14.61 27.16 27.09
C SER A 422 -13.35 26.72 27.85
N CYS A 423 -13.39 26.63 29.18
CA CYS A 423 -12.25 26.20 29.99
C CYS A 423 -11.80 24.76 29.67
N ASN A 424 -12.73 23.85 29.37
CA ASN A 424 -12.39 22.49 28.98
C ASN A 424 -11.68 22.44 27.60
N ARG A 425 -12.22 23.16 26.60
CA ARG A 425 -11.57 23.28 25.29
C ARG A 425 -10.19 23.93 25.38
N SER A 426 -10.02 24.96 26.20
CA SER A 426 -8.71 25.57 26.44
C SER A 426 -7.71 24.63 27.14
N LYS A 427 -8.17 23.71 28.01
CA LYS A 427 -7.31 22.66 28.57
C LYS A 427 -6.98 21.55 27.57
N GLY A 428 -7.88 21.24 26.64
CA GLY A 428 -7.66 20.23 25.59
C GLY A 428 -6.73 20.67 24.44
N ALA A 429 -6.28 21.93 24.43
CA ALA A 429 -5.38 22.49 23.42
C ALA A 429 -3.90 22.54 23.85
N ASN A 430 -3.60 22.14 25.10
CA ASN A 430 -2.26 22.06 25.70
C ASN A 430 -1.92 20.63 26.13
#